data_AF-A0A1L5L123-F1
#
_entry.id   AF-A0A1L5L123-F1
#
_cell.length_a   1.000
_cell.length_b   1.000
_cell.length_c   1.000
_cell.angle_alpha   90.00
_cell.angle_beta   90.00
_cell.angle_gamma   90.00
#
_symmetry.space_group_name_H-M   'P 1'
#
loop_
_entity.id
_entity.type
_entity.pdbx_description
1 polymer ?
#
loop_
_entity_poly.entity_id
_entity_poly.type
_entity_poly.pdbx_seq_one_letter_code
_entity_poly.pdbx_strand_id
1 'polypeptide(L)' 'TVKCILQLRGVRPFLSDKYDITKHPNFQYTADADDKNAFDIEAFLSARLKLKPNEVCDVYEVDTEGA' A
#
# COMPACT_ATOMS: atom_id res chain seq x y z
N THR A 1 17.30 21.26 8.46
CA THR A 1 17.33 19.79 8.36
C THR A 1 16.89 19.20 9.67
N VAL A 2 15.85 18.37 9.68
CA VAL A 2 15.40 17.68 10.90
C VAL A 2 16.39 16.55 11.19
N LYS A 3 16.83 16.44 12.45
CA LYS A 3 17.73 15.38 12.90
C LYS A 3 16.94 14.32 13.65
N CYS A 4 17.24 13.05 13.38
CA CYS A 4 16.62 11.91 14.04
C CYS A 4 17.68 11.05 14.72
N ILE A 5 17.33 10.41 15.83
CA ILE A 5 18.19 9.38 16.43
C ILE A 5 18.05 8.11 15.58
N LEU A 6 19.14 7.72 14.92
CA LEU A 6 19.21 6.52 14.08
C LEU A 6 19.89 5.39 14.87
N GLN A 7 19.25 4.22 14.89
CA GLN A 7 19.79 3.01 15.50
C GLN A 7 20.01 1.94 14.44
N LEU A 8 21.28 1.54 14.28
CA LEU A 8 21.71 0.45 13.40
C LEU A 8 22.19 -0.72 14.26
N ARG A 9 22.01 -1.96 13.78
CA ARG A 9 22.50 -3.14 14.52
C ARG A 9 24.03 -3.07 14.68
N GLY A 10 24.52 -3.28 15.89
CA GLY A 10 25.96 -3.29 16.19
C GLY A 10 26.60 -1.91 16.41
N VAL A 11 25.82 -0.83 16.36
CA VAL A 11 26.33 0.54 16.55
C VAL A 11 25.51 1.27 17.61
N ARG A 12 26.16 2.16 18.37
CA ARG A 12 25.45 3.01 19.34
C ARG A 12 24.54 3.99 18.58
N PRO A 13 23.30 4.24 19.05
CA PRO A 13 22.43 5.23 18.42
C PRO A 13 23.11 6.60 18.30
N PHE A 14 22.87 7.29 17.18
CA PHE A 14 23.48 8.58 16.88
C PHE A 14 22.49 9.50 16.16
N LEU A 15 22.73 10.82 16.21
CA LEU A 15 21.94 11.78 15.46
C LEU A 15 22.35 11.77 13.99
N SER A 16 21.37 11.58 13.11
CA SER A 16 21.54 11.63 11.67
C SER A 16 20.57 12.65 11.08
N ASP A 17 21.00 13.34 10.03
CA ASP A 17 20.12 14.21 9.25
C ASP A 17 19.14 13.36 8.44
N LYS A 18 17.85 13.68 8.54
CA LYS A 18 16.81 12.98 7.76
C LYS A 18 17.05 13.21 6.26
N TYR A 19 17.07 12.13 5.49
CA TYR A 19 17.14 12.21 4.03
C TYR A 19 15.91 12.94 3.47
N ASP A 20 16.15 13.85 2.54
CA ASP A 20 15.10 14.56 1.82
C ASP A 20 14.56 13.67 0.70
N ILE A 21 13.39 13.06 0.96
CA ILE A 21 12.77 12.09 0.07
C ILE A 21 12.42 12.67 -1.31
N THR A 22 12.25 13.99 -1.42
CA THR A 22 11.92 14.67 -2.67
C THR A 22 13.05 14.60 -3.70
N LYS A 23 14.28 14.29 -3.26
CA LYS A 23 15.47 14.16 -4.10
C LYS A 23 15.64 12.76 -4.68
N HIS A 24 14.83 11.79 -4.28
CA HIS A 24 14.93 10.44 -4.79
C HIS A 24 14.45 10.37 -6.25
N PRO A 25 15.16 9.68 -7.17
CA PRO A 25 14.81 9.65 -8.60
C PRO A 25 13.44 9.01 -8.91
N ASN A 26 12.87 8.28 -7.96
CA ASN A 26 11.55 7.66 -8.05
C ASN A 26 10.49 8.34 -7.17
N PHE A 27 10.78 9.53 -6.62
CA PHE A 27 9.84 10.24 -5.75
C PHE A 27 8.50 10.51 -6.46
N GLN A 28 8.51 10.77 -7.77
CA GLN A 28 7.30 11.03 -8.57
C GLN A 28 6.27 9.89 -8.60
N TYR A 29 6.64 8.69 -8.14
CA TYR A 29 5.73 7.53 -8.05
C TYR A 29 5.13 7.35 -6.65
N THR A 30 5.41 8.26 -5.72
CA THR A 30 4.88 8.21 -4.35
C THR A 30 3.60 9.03 -4.24
N ALA A 31 2.74 8.67 -3.28
CA ALA A 31 1.57 9.48 -2.93
C ALA A 31 1.96 10.88 -2.42
N ASP A 32 3.12 11.02 -1.77
CA ASP A 32 3.65 12.31 -1.32
C ASP A 32 3.99 13.27 -2.49
N ALA A 33 4.16 12.74 -3.71
CA ALA A 33 4.44 13.54 -4.91
C ALA A 33 3.17 13.88 -5.73
N ASP A 34 2.21 12.95 -5.81
CA ASP A 34 0.90 13.13 -6.46
C ASP A 34 -0.10 12.16 -5.81
N ASP A 35 -1.24 12.68 -5.33
CA ASP A 35 -2.32 11.91 -4.71
C ASP A 35 -2.85 10.78 -5.62
N LYS A 36 -2.70 10.90 -6.94
CA LYS A 36 -3.06 9.84 -7.91
C LYS A 36 -2.26 8.55 -7.73
N ASN A 37 -1.08 8.64 -7.14
CA ASN A 37 -0.25 7.48 -6.83
C ASN A 37 -0.67 6.80 -5.51
N ALA A 38 -1.61 7.39 -4.76
CA ALA A 38 -2.12 6.78 -3.55
C ALA A 38 -2.85 5.47 -3.88
N PHE A 39 -2.57 4.43 -3.10
CA PHE A 39 -3.22 3.15 -3.27
C PHE A 39 -4.65 3.21 -2.73
N ASP A 40 -5.63 3.03 -3.62
CA ASP A 40 -7.03 2.98 -3.27
C ASP A 40 -7.45 1.52 -2.94
N ILE A 41 -7.52 1.24 -1.64
CA ILE A 41 -7.90 -0.07 -1.11
C ILE A 41 -9.36 -0.38 -1.46
N GLU A 42 -10.25 0.61 -1.43
CA GLU A 42 -11.68 0.40 -1.69
C GLU A 42 -11.91 0.08 -3.17
N ALA A 43 -11.26 0.80 -4.09
CA ALA A 43 -11.27 0.46 -5.51
C ALA A 43 -10.70 -0.93 -5.78
N PHE A 44 -9.61 -1.31 -5.09
CA PHE A 44 -9.00 -2.63 -5.23
C PHE A 44 -9.93 -3.77 -4.74
N LEU A 45 -10.57 -3.59 -3.59
CA LEU A 45 -11.50 -4.59 -3.02
C LEU A 45 -12.86 -4.61 -3.72
N SER A 46 -13.31 -3.48 -4.27
CA SER A 46 -14.57 -3.37 -5.00
C SER A 46 -14.53 -3.99 -6.40
N ALA A 47 -13.38 -4.49 -6.84
CA ALA A 47 -13.24 -5.38 -7.99
C ALA A 47 -13.95 -6.72 -7.71
N ARG A 48 -15.28 -6.67 -7.61
CA ARG A 48 -16.18 -7.82 -7.63
C ARG A 48 -15.93 -8.58 -8.93
N LEU A 49 -15.95 -9.92 -8.82
CA LEU A 49 -15.90 -10.81 -9.96
C LEU A 49 -16.99 -10.42 -10.97
N LYS A 50 -16.59 -9.83 -12.10
CA LYS A 50 -17.50 -9.53 -13.21
C LYS A 50 -17.64 -10.79 -14.04
N LEU A 51 -18.65 -11.60 -13.72
CA LEU A 51 -19.01 -12.75 -14.52
C LEU A 51 -19.36 -12.30 -15.95
N LYS A 52 -18.77 -12.93 -16.95
CA LYS A 52 -19.22 -12.71 -18.34
C LYS A 52 -20.61 -13.32 -18.53
N PRO A 53 -21.46 -12.79 -19.42
CA PRO A 53 -22.82 -13.31 -19.63
C PRO A 53 -22.91 -14.81 -19.95
N ASN A 54 -21.85 -15.38 -20.53
CA ASN A 54 -21.77 -16.79 -20.92
C ASN A 54 -20.78 -17.61 -20.06
N GLU A 55 -20.37 -17.08 -18.90
CA GLU A 55 -19.43 -17.77 -18.01
C GLU A 55 -20.14 -18.86 -17.22
N VAL A 56 -19.77 -20.12 -17.49
CA VAL A 56 -20.26 -21.28 -16.73
C VAL A 56 -19.58 -21.22 -15.35
N CYS A 57 -20.39 -21.12 -14.30
CA CYS A 57 -19.92 -21.05 -12.92
C CYS A 57 -20.54 -22.20 -12.12
N ASP A 58 -19.74 -22.84 -11.28
CA ASP A 58 -20.23 -23.80 -10.31
C ASP A 58 -20.85 -23.04 -9.13
N VAL A 59 -22.13 -23.27 -8.87
CA VAL A 59 -22.87 -22.64 -7.77
C VAL A 59 -22.91 -23.60 -6.59
N TYR A 60 -22.43 -23.15 -5.44
CA TYR A 60 -22.48 -23.88 -4.18
C TYR A 60 -23.40 -23.14 -3.21
N GLU A 61 -24.32 -23.87 -2.58
CA GLU A 61 -25.11 -23.34 -1.47
C GLU A 61 -24.21 -23.26 -0.23
N VAL A 62 -24.24 -22.11 0.45
CA VAL A 62 -23.49 -21.89 1.69
C VAL A 62 -24.49 -21.45 2.75
N ASP A 63 -24.67 -22.28 3.78
CA ASP A 63 -25.48 -21.94 4.94
C ASP A 63 -24.75 -20.87 5.77
N THR A 64 -25.38 -19.70 5.96
CA THR A 64 -24.82 -18.57 6.72
C THR A 64 -25.20 -18.58 8.19
N GLU A 65 -25.69 -19.71 8.72
CA GLU A 65 -26.00 -19.85 10.15
C GLU A 65 -24.70 -19.91 10.97
N GLY A 66 -24.20 -18.75 11.41
CA GLY A 66 -23.11 -18.67 12.40
C GLY A 66 -22.16 -17.48 12.32
N ALA A 67 -22.54 -16.35 11.72
CA ALA A 67 -21.76 -15.10 11.79
C ALA A 67 -22.23 -14.19 12.93
#